data_AF-A0A1J3H987-F1
#
_entry.id   AF-A0A1J3H987-F1
#
_cell.length_a   1.000
_cell.length_b   1.000
_cell.length_c   1.000
_cell.angle_alpha   90.00
_cell.angle_beta   90.00
_cell.angle_gamma   90.00
#
_symmetry.space_group_name_H-M   'P 1'
#
loop_
_entity.id
_entity.type
_entity.pdbx_description
1 polymer ?
#
loop_
_entity_poly.entity_id
_entity_poly.type
_entity_poly.pdbx_seq_one_letter_code
_entity_poly.pdbx_strand_id
1 'polypeptide(L)' 'LQSVLSYRFQLTCFVDNLKGSYRSGLDELRLQEQFLSKILNQDGIRICHSGVIEERLSRQRVLIILDDVTNIKQLGVVK' A
#
# COMPACT_ATOMS: atom_id res chain seq x y z
N LEU A 1 -14.39 2.12 -10.73
CA LEU A 1 -14.02 0.87 -10.02
C LEU A 1 -14.04 1.05 -8.50
N GLN A 2 -13.23 1.97 -7.95
CA GLN A 2 -13.17 2.25 -6.51
C GLN A 2 -14.54 2.58 -5.89
N SER A 3 -15.30 3.50 -6.49
CA SER A 3 -16.62 3.93 -5.95
C SER A 3 -17.66 2.82 -5.94
N VAL A 4 -17.53 1.79 -6.78
CA VAL A 4 -18.48 0.67 -6.88
C VAL A 4 -18.14 -0.43 -5.88
N LEU A 5 -16.86 -0.66 -5.59
CA LEU A 5 -16.43 -1.78 -4.74
C LEU A 5 -16.15 -1.37 -3.29
N SER A 6 -15.82 -0.11 -3.04
CA SER A 6 -15.38 0.40 -1.73
C SER A 6 -16.34 0.07 -0.58
N TYR A 7 -17.66 0.09 -0.81
CA TYR A 7 -18.67 -0.18 0.22
C TYR A 7 -18.55 -1.58 0.87
N ARG A 8 -17.84 -2.53 0.23
CA ARG A 8 -17.64 -3.89 0.75
C ARG A 8 -16.39 -4.03 1.62
N PHE A 9 -15.55 -3.01 1.69
CA PHE A 9 -14.26 -3.01 2.37
C PHE A 9 -14.26 -1.98 3.50
N GLN A 10 -13.53 -2.28 4.57
CA GLN A 10 -13.39 -1.38 5.72
C GLN A 10 -12.38 -0.26 5.40
N LEU A 11 -11.34 -0.60 4.63
CA LEU A 11 -10.33 0.34 4.21
C LEU A 11 -10.14 0.24 2.70
N THR A 12 -9.87 1.38 2.08
CA THR A 12 -9.52 1.45 0.65
C THR A 12 -8.31 2.34 0.48
N CYS A 13 -7.33 1.89 -0.30
CA CYS A 13 -6.14 2.68 -0.60
C CYS A 13 -5.86 2.67 -2.10
N PHE A 14 -5.53 3.84 -2.64
CA PHE A 14 -5.06 4.01 -4.01
C PHE A 14 -3.57 4.38 -3.96
N VAL A 15 -2.74 3.53 -4.57
CA VAL A 15 -1.30 3.75 -4.69
C VAL A 15 -1.00 4.15 -6.12
N ASP A 16 -0.76 5.44 -6.30
CA ASP A 16 -0.47 6.09 -7.57
C ASP A 16 1.01 6.01 -7.93
N ASN A 17 1.30 5.97 -9.23
CA ASN A 17 2.65 6.12 -9.80
C ASN A 17 3.70 5.15 -9.21
N LEU A 18 3.35 3.87 -9.06
CA LEU A 18 4.30 2.84 -8.58
C LEU A 18 5.51 2.71 -9.49
N LYS A 19 5.36 2.99 -10.79
CA LYS A 19 6.46 2.99 -11.75
C LYS A 19 7.51 4.06 -11.42
N GLY A 20 7.07 5.27 -11.07
CA GLY A 20 7.95 6.36 -10.67
C GLY A 20 8.65 6.08 -9.35
N SER A 21 7.90 5.61 -8.35
CA SER A 21 8.46 5.35 -7.02
C SER A 21 9.54 4.26 -7.06
N TYR A 22 9.27 3.16 -7.77
CA TYR A 22 10.23 2.05 -7.91
C TYR A 22 11.48 2.46 -8.72
N ARG A 23 11.32 3.30 -9.75
CA ARG A 23 12.45 3.84 -10.52
C ARG A 23 13.31 4.82 -9.74
N SER A 24 12.72 5.55 -8.79
CA SER A 24 13.45 6.48 -7.93
C SER A 24 14.32 5.78 -6.87
N GLY A 25 14.30 4.44 -6.83
CA GLY A 25 15.03 3.66 -5.84
C GLY A 25 14.46 3.81 -4.43
N LEU A 26 13.16 4.15 -4.31
CA LEU A 26 12.49 4.09 -3.01
C LEU A 26 12.51 2.66 -2.50
N ASP A 27 13.15 2.47 -1.35
CA ASP A 27 13.17 1.18 -0.66
C ASP A 27 11.76 0.70 -0.36
N GLU A 28 11.55 -0.61 -0.46
CA GLU A 28 10.28 -1.29 -0.20
C GLU A 28 9.65 -0.86 1.13
N LEU A 29 10.46 -0.72 2.19
CA LEU A 29 9.99 -0.27 3.50
C LEU A 29 9.38 1.14 3.48
N ARG A 30 9.99 2.09 2.76
CA ARG A 30 9.47 3.47 2.67
C ARG A 30 8.14 3.52 1.90
N LEU A 31 7.99 2.65 0.90
CA LEU A 31 6.71 2.52 0.19
C LEU A 31 5.64 1.92 1.10
N GLN A 32 5.99 0.93 1.92
CA GLN A 32 5.09 0.35 2.92
C GLN A 32 4.70 1.37 4.01
N GLU A 33 5.63 2.23 4.47
CA GLU A 33 5.35 3.34 5.38
C GLU A 33 4.34 4.33 4.78
N GLN A 34 4.60 4.81 3.56
CA GLN A 34 3.69 5.71 2.85
C GLN A 34 2.31 5.08 2.63
N PHE A 35 2.28 3.80 2.28
CA PHE A 35 1.05 3.04 2.12
C PHE A 35 0.25 2.98 3.43
N LEU A 36 0.90 2.62 4.54
CA LEU A 36 0.27 2.56 5.85
C LEU A 36 -0.22 3.94 6.30
N SER A 37 0.54 5.00 6.03
CA SER A 37 0.11 6.36 6.36
C SER A 37 -1.13 6.77 5.59
N LYS A 38 -1.21 6.48 4.28
CA LYS A 38 -2.40 6.75 3.47
C LYS A 38 -3.61 5.94 3.93
N ILE A 39 -3.44 4.64 4.19
CA ILE A 39 -4.57 3.76 4.49
C ILE A 39 -5.12 3.93 5.91
N LEU A 40 -4.25 4.19 6.89
CA LEU A 40 -4.63 4.42 8.28
C LEU A 40 -4.91 5.90 8.57
N ASN A 41 -4.70 6.78 7.58
CA ASN A 41 -4.79 8.22 7.72
C ASN A 41 -3.94 8.73 8.92
N GLN A 42 -2.72 8.20 9.05
CA GLN A 42 -1.81 8.47 10.15
C GLN A 42 -0.42 8.77 9.62
N ASP A 43 0.04 10.00 9.80
CA ASP A 43 1.38 10.41 9.39
C ASP A 43 2.48 9.84 10.31
N GLY A 44 3.69 9.72 9.77
CA GLY A 44 4.88 9.35 10.54
C GLY A 44 4.94 7.87 10.93
N ILE A 45 4.19 7.00 10.26
CA ILE A 45 4.34 5.55 10.45
C ILE A 45 5.75 5.16 10.01
N ARG A 46 6.47 4.52 10.93
CA ARG A 46 7.75 3.87 10.65
C ARG A 46 7.59 2.38 10.79
N ILE A 47 8.25 1.63 9.91
CA ILE A 47 8.27 0.18 9.98
C ILE A 47 9.71 -0.32 9.99
N CYS A 48 9.94 -1.40 10.74
CA CYS A 48 11.28 -1.98 10.92
C CYS A 48 11.52 -3.19 10.00
N HIS A 49 10.45 -3.76 9.43
CA HIS A 49 10.49 -4.98 8.62
C HIS A 49 9.34 -5.01 7.61
N SER A 50 9.53 -5.80 6.55
CA SER A 50 8.46 -6.14 5.61
C SER A 50 7.53 -7.15 6.26
N GLY A 51 6.22 -6.88 6.25
CA GLY A 51 5.19 -7.69 6.91
C GLY A 51 4.32 -6.91 7.91
N VAL A 52 4.72 -5.69 8.29
CA VAL A 52 3.92 -4.83 9.18
C VAL A 52 2.54 -4.50 8.57
N ILE A 53 2.45 -4.45 7.23
CA ILE A 53 1.17 -4.27 6.54
C ILE A 53 0.23 -5.43 6.83
N GLU A 54 0.69 -6.67 6.65
CA GLU A 54 -0.09 -7.87 6.94
C GLU A 54 -0.48 -7.90 8.42
N GLU A 55 0.47 -7.66 9.33
CA GLU A 55 0.20 -7.64 10.78
C GLU A 55 -0.93 -6.65 11.14
N ARG A 56 -0.83 -5.39 10.66
CA ARG A 56 -1.78 -4.32 11.01
C ARG A 56 -3.13 -4.45 10.30
N LEU A 57 -3.15 -4.99 9.09
CA LEU A 57 -4.35 -5.08 8.26
C LEU A 57 -4.98 -6.47 8.24
N SER A 58 -4.35 -7.49 8.85
CA SER A 58 -4.78 -8.90 8.89
C SER A 58 -6.24 -9.12 9.29
N ARG A 59 -6.77 -8.26 10.15
CA ARG A 59 -8.16 -8.36 10.65
C ARG A 59 -9.15 -7.50 9.87
N GLN A 60 -8.71 -6.89 8.77
CA GLN A 60 -9.51 -5.94 7.99
C GLN A 60 -9.67 -6.39 6.54
N ARG A 61 -10.86 -6.16 5.98
CA ARG A 61 -11.10 -6.27 4.55
C ARG A 61 -10.61 -4.99 3.90
N VAL A 62 -9.47 -5.05 3.24
CA VAL A 62 -8.82 -3.93 2.58
C VAL A 62 -8.91 -4.07 1.07
N LEU A 63 -9.32 -2.99 0.40
CA LEU A 63 -9.20 -2.87 -1.06
C LEU A 63 -7.97 -2.03 -1.39
N ILE A 64 -7.00 -2.63 -2.06
CA ILE A 64 -5.81 -1.93 -2.54
C ILE A 64 -5.88 -1.84 -4.05
N ILE A 65 -5.73 -0.63 -4.58
CA ILE A 65 -5.65 -0.37 -6.01
C ILE A 65 -4.25 0.13 -6.30
N LEU A 66 -3.50 -0.66 -7.07
CA LEU A 66 -2.13 -0.37 -7.47
C LEU A 66 -2.13 0.11 -8.93
N ASP A 67 -1.77 1.36 -9.16
CA ASP A 67 -1.68 1.94 -10.50
C ASP A 67 -0.25 1.85 -11.07
N ASP A 68 -0.12 1.74 -12.40
CA ASP A 68 1.18 1.67 -13.09
C ASP A 68 2.12 0.52 -12.64
N VAL A 69 1.56 -0.66 -12.35
CA VAL A 69 2.35 -1.88 -12.10
C VAL A 69 2.96 -2.38 -13.42
N THR A 70 4.29 -2.32 -13.54
CA THR A 70 5.09 -2.74 -14.70
C THR A 70 6.04 -3.90 -14.41
N ASN A 71 6.24 -4.26 -13.13
CA ASN A 71 7.09 -5.35 -12.70
C ASN A 71 6.54 -6.03 -11.44
N ILE A 72 6.63 -7.36 -11.36
CA ILE A 72 6.19 -8.17 -10.23
C ILE A 72 6.80 -7.74 -8.88
N LYS A 73 8.01 -7.15 -8.89
CA LYS A 73 8.66 -6.64 -7.67
C LYS A 73 7.85 -5.53 -6.99
N GLN A 74 7.02 -4.79 -7.73
CA GLN A 74 6.18 -3.73 -7.17
C GLN A 74 5.06 -4.28 -6.27
N LEU A 75 4.71 -5.57 -6.38
CA LEU A 75 3.76 -6.23 -5.49
C LEU A 75 4.33 -6.44 -4.07
N GLY A 76 5.64 -6.26 -3.85
CA GLY A 76 6.25 -6.30 -2.51
C GLY A 76 5.68 -5.26 -1.55
N VAL A 77 5.15 -4.14 -2.07
CA VAL A 77 4.49 -3.11 -1.27
C VAL A 77 3.32 -3.65 -0.45
N VAL A 78 2.67 -4.72 -0.89
CA VAL A 78 1.49 -5.30 -0.20
C VAL A 78 1.75 -6.69 0.36
N LYS A 79 3.02 -7.12 0.37
CA LYS A 79 3.44 -8.37 1.02
C LYS A 79 3.58 -8.22 2.52
#